data_AF-A0A374TCX1-F1
#
_entry.id   AF-A0A374TCX1-F1
#
_cell.length_a   1.000
_cell.length_b   1.000
_cell.length_c   1.000
_cell.angle_alpha   90.00
_cell.angle_beta   90.00
_cell.angle_gamma   90.00
#
_symmetry.space_group_name_H-M   'P 1'
#
loop_
_entity.id
_entity.type
_entity.pdbx_description
1 polymer ?
#
loop_
_entity_poly.entity_id
_entity_poly.type
_entity_poly.pdbx_seq_one_letter_code
_entity_poly.pdbx_strand_id
1 'polypeptide(L)'
;MRKVVGQVTIEERNEIQQLFERRNGLNELAKILTADNHELYEKLVKDMGETGTKFQSWWDRMGEKYQWESIEGGNWEINFETCEIYLVGGNA
;
A
#
# COMPACT_ATOMS: atom_id res chain seq x y z
N MET A 1 9.07 -17.59 0.65
CA MET A 1 10.35 -17.03 1.14
C MET A 1 10.10 -15.65 1.77
N ARG A 2 10.95 -15.17 2.70
CA ARG A 2 10.94 -13.77 3.19
C ARG A 2 12.38 -13.25 3.25
N LYS A 3 12.69 -12.17 2.52
CA LYS A 3 14.05 -11.64 2.37
C LYS A 3 14.03 -10.11 2.38
N VAL A 4 14.97 -9.47 3.07
CA VAL A 4 15.17 -8.01 2.95
C VAL A 4 15.77 -7.70 1.58
N VAL A 5 15.10 -6.84 0.81
CA VAL A 5 15.51 -6.45 -0.56
C VAL A 5 15.81 -4.95 -0.68
N GLY A 6 15.54 -4.18 0.37
CA GLY A 6 15.86 -2.76 0.41
C GLY A 6 15.49 -2.10 1.72
N GLN A 7 15.72 -0.79 1.78
CA GLN A 7 15.30 0.09 2.86
C GLN A 7 14.95 1.44 2.25
N VAL A 8 13.87 2.06 2.71
CA VAL A 8 13.45 3.41 2.29
C VAL A 8 13.82 4.44 3.35
N THR A 9 13.78 5.72 3.01
CA THR A 9 13.95 6.78 4.02
C THR A 9 12.74 6.87 4.93
N ILE A 10 12.88 7.60 6.05
CA ILE A 10 11.79 7.87 6.97
C ILE A 10 10.66 8.64 6.26
N GLU A 11 11.01 9.61 5.42
CA GLU A 11 10.05 10.42 4.66
C GLU A 11 9.24 9.56 3.68
N GLU A 12 9.90 8.66 2.96
CA GLU A 12 9.26 7.74 2.02
C GLU A 12 8.37 6.73 2.76
N ARG A 13 8.85 6.18 3.87
CA ARG A 13 8.06 5.30 4.74
C ARG A 13 6.83 6.03 5.30
N ASN A 14 6.97 7.29 5.71
CA ASN A 14 5.86 8.10 6.22
C ASN A 14 4.81 8.36 5.13
N GLU A 15 5.23 8.56 3.87
CA GLU A 15 4.32 8.72 2.73
C GLU A 15 3.42 7.49 2.55
N ILE A 16 4.00 6.29 2.47
CA ILE A 16 3.22 5.05 2.33
C ILE A 16 2.43 4.70 3.59
N GLN A 17 2.92 5.07 4.77
CA GLN A 17 2.19 4.90 6.03
C GLN A 17 0.90 5.71 6.03
N GLN A 18 0.94 6.98 5.61
CA GLN A 18 -0.26 7.82 5.50
C GLN A 18 -1.29 7.23 4.52
N LEU A 19 -0.82 6.69 3.38
CA LEU A 19 -1.70 6.03 2.42
C LEU A 19 -2.30 4.73 2.99
N PHE A 20 -1.52 3.96 3.75
CA PHE A 20 -1.99 2.75 4.42
C PHE A 20 -3.08 3.07 5.46
N GLU A 21 -2.84 4.06 6.32
CA GLU A 21 -3.79 4.50 7.34
C GLU A 21 -5.07 5.04 6.71
N ARG A 22 -4.97 5.86 5.66
CA ARG A 22 -6.13 6.34 4.89
C ARG A 22 -6.92 5.18 4.29
N ARG A 23 -6.26 4.22 3.66
CA ARG A 23 -6.91 3.04 3.07
C ARG A 23 -7.66 2.23 4.12
N ASN A 24 -7.05 2.02 5.29
CA ASN A 24 -7.71 1.32 6.39
C ASN A 24 -8.95 2.08 6.89
N GLY A 25 -8.84 3.41 7.06
CA GLY A 25 -9.97 4.24 7.43
C GLY A 25 -11.14 4.14 6.45
N LEU A 26 -10.85 4.19 5.14
CA LEU A 26 -11.86 4.02 4.09
C LEU A 26 -12.48 2.61 4.11
N ASN A 27 -11.68 1.56 4.34
CA ASN A 27 -12.19 0.19 4.45
C ASN A 27 -13.11 0.00 5.67
N GLU A 28 -12.81 0.62 6.81
CA GLU A 28 -13.70 0.59 7.98
C GLU A 28 -14.99 1.38 7.71
N LEU A 29 -14.90 2.53 7.04
CA LEU A 29 -16.08 3.30 6.60
C LEU A 29 -16.97 2.49 5.65
N ALA A 30 -16.38 1.72 4.74
CA ALA A 30 -17.12 0.87 3.80
C ALA A 30 -17.97 -0.21 4.49
N LYS A 31 -17.60 -0.65 5.70
CA LYS A 31 -18.37 -1.64 6.46
C LYS A 31 -19.64 -1.07 7.07
N ILE A 32 -19.68 0.25 7.31
CA ILE A 32 -20.80 0.93 7.99
C ILE A 32 -21.67 1.76 7.04
N LEU A 33 -21.13 2.16 5.88
CA LEU A 33 -21.88 2.89 4.88
C LEU A 33 -22.76 1.95 4.07
N THR A 34 -24.05 2.24 4.03
CA THR A 34 -25.01 1.55 3.16
C THR A 34 -25.16 2.31 1.84
N ALA A 35 -25.50 1.59 0.77
CA ALA A 35 -25.75 2.18 -0.56
C ALA A 35 -26.95 3.15 -0.57
N ASP A 36 -27.79 3.14 0.47
CA ASP A 36 -28.93 4.04 0.63
C ASP A 36 -28.50 5.52 0.75
N ASN A 37 -27.25 5.77 1.13
CA ASN A 37 -26.64 7.10 1.09
C ASN A 37 -25.73 7.25 -0.15
N HIS A 38 -26.36 7.38 -1.32
CA HIS A 38 -25.68 7.39 -2.62
C HIS A 38 -24.51 8.39 -2.69
N GLU A 39 -24.69 9.63 -2.21
CA GLU A 39 -23.63 10.65 -2.28
C GLU A 39 -22.40 10.26 -1.46
N LEU A 40 -22.61 9.78 -0.23
CA LEU A 40 -21.50 9.32 0.62
C LEU A 40 -20.86 8.03 0.08
N TYR A 41 -21.65 7.14 -0.50
CA TYR A 41 -21.16 5.91 -1.11
C TYR A 41 -20.31 6.20 -2.34
N GLU A 42 -20.76 7.06 -3.25
CA GLU A 42 -20.00 7.47 -4.43
C GLU A 42 -18.69 8.15 -4.04
N LYS A 43 -18.73 9.05 -3.05
CA LYS A 43 -17.52 9.70 -2.53
C LYS A 43 -16.55 8.69 -1.93
N LEU A 44 -17.03 7.73 -1.14
CA LEU A 44 -16.23 6.67 -0.56
C LEU A 44 -15.55 5.84 -1.65
N VAL A 45 -16.31 5.38 -2.65
CA VAL A 45 -15.77 4.58 -3.77
C VAL A 45 -14.69 5.36 -4.53
N LYS A 46 -14.93 6.64 -4.80
CA LYS A 46 -13.95 7.52 -5.43
C LYS A 46 -12.68 7.64 -4.59
N ASP A 47 -12.82 7.93 -3.29
CA ASP A 47 -11.68 8.09 -2.38
C ASP A 47 -10.88 6.78 -2.23
N MET A 48 -11.56 5.62 -2.22
CA MET A 48 -10.92 4.31 -2.23
C MET A 48 -10.11 4.08 -3.50
N GLY A 49 -10.67 4.39 -4.67
CA GLY A 49 -9.98 4.29 -5.95
C GLY A 49 -8.75 5.18 -6.02
N GLU A 50 -8.88 6.46 -5.65
CA GLU A 50 -7.75 7.40 -5.63
C GLU A 50 -6.65 6.98 -4.65
N THR A 51 -7.03 6.53 -3.46
CA THR A 51 -6.07 6.06 -2.44
C THR A 51 -5.38 4.78 -2.88
N GLY A 52 -6.12 3.84 -3.48
CA GLY A 52 -5.57 2.60 -4.03
C GLY A 52 -4.53 2.85 -5.12
N THR A 53 -4.84 3.74 -6.07
CA THR A 53 -3.89 4.12 -7.13
C THR A 53 -2.63 4.75 -6.55
N LYS A 54 -2.74 5.71 -5.62
CA LYS A 54 -1.57 6.34 -4.98
C LYS A 54 -0.73 5.33 -4.20
N PHE A 55 -1.38 4.40 -3.49
CA PHE A 55 -0.70 3.35 -2.75
C PHE A 55 0.12 2.45 -3.69
N GLN A 56 -0.45 2.00 -4.81
CA GLN A 56 0.26 1.19 -5.80
C GLN A 56 1.39 1.98 -6.47
N SER A 57 1.14 3.23 -6.88
CA SER A 57 2.16 4.08 -7.52
C SER A 57 3.37 4.33 -6.62
N TRP A 58 3.19 4.36 -5.30
CA TRP A 58 4.31 4.46 -4.38
C TRP A 58 5.21 3.21 -4.45
N TRP A 59 4.62 2.01 -4.44
CA TRP A 59 5.37 0.75 -4.57
C TRP A 59 6.10 0.67 -5.89
N ASP A 60 5.43 1.01 -6.99
CA ASP A 60 6.03 0.98 -8.33
C ASP A 60 7.23 1.94 -8.41
N ARG A 61 7.05 3.19 -7.96
CA ARG A 61 8.09 4.23 -7.98
C ARG A 61 9.28 3.87 -7.10
N MET A 62 9.04 3.35 -5.89
CA MET A 62 10.13 3.00 -4.97
C MET A 62 10.83 1.72 -5.40
N GLY A 63 10.09 0.72 -5.87
CA GLY A 63 10.65 -0.49 -6.46
C GLY A 63 11.54 -0.20 -7.65
N GLU A 64 11.13 0.72 -8.54
CA GLU A 64 11.95 1.19 -9.64
C GLU A 64 13.15 2.03 -9.14
N LYS A 65 12.94 2.99 -8.23
CA LYS A 65 14.02 3.84 -7.72
C LYS A 65 15.16 3.05 -7.09
N TYR A 66 14.83 2.04 -6.29
CA TYR A 66 15.80 1.24 -5.54
C TYR A 66 16.13 -0.10 -6.19
N GLN A 67 15.51 -0.40 -7.33
CA GLN A 67 15.70 -1.64 -8.09
C GLN A 67 15.52 -2.89 -7.20
N TRP A 68 14.42 -2.94 -6.44
CA TRP A 68 14.16 -4.06 -5.55
C TRP A 68 13.98 -5.35 -6.34
N GLU A 69 14.57 -6.43 -5.82
CA GLU A 69 14.35 -7.77 -6.33
C GLU A 69 12.86 -8.13 -6.26
N SER A 70 12.35 -8.73 -7.33
CA SER A 70 11.01 -9.29 -7.42
C SER A 70 11.07 -10.72 -7.93
N ILE A 71 10.05 -11.51 -7.60
CA ILE A 71 9.89 -12.89 -8.06
C ILE A 71 8.43 -13.11 -8.48
N GLU A 72 8.20 -13.98 -9.45
CA GLU A 72 6.85 -14.36 -9.86
C GLU A 72 6.06 -14.93 -8.65
N GLY A 73 4.85 -14.42 -8.44
CA GLY A 73 4.02 -14.77 -7.27
C GLY A 73 4.54 -14.22 -5.94
N GLY A 74 5.50 -13.31 -5.95
CA GLY A 74 5.96 -12.56 -4.79
C GLY A 74 5.33 -11.17 -4.68
N ASN A 75 5.44 -10.58 -3.49
CA ASN A 75 5.03 -9.21 -3.20
C ASN A 75 6.05 -8.52 -2.28
N TRP A 76 6.05 -7.19 -2.28
CA TRP A 76 6.81 -6.42 -1.31
C TRP A 76 5.98 -6.11 -0.06
N GLU A 77 6.67 -6.03 1.07
CA GLU A 77 6.14 -5.58 2.35
C GLU A 77 7.11 -4.59 2.98
N ILE A 78 6.60 -3.63 3.77
CA ILE A 78 7.42 -2.68 4.51
C ILE A 78 7.30 -2.93 6.01
N ASN A 79 8.42 -2.90 6.71
CA ASN A 79 8.43 -2.72 8.16
C ASN A 79 8.44 -1.22 8.48
N PHE A 80 7.36 -0.71 9.05
CA PHE A 80 7.22 0.72 9.36
C PHE A 80 8.14 1.21 10.49
N GLU A 81 8.66 0.31 11.33
CA GLU A 81 9.60 0.65 12.40
C GLU A 81 11.04 0.77 11.87
N THR A 82 11.46 -0.19 11.04
CA THR A 82 12.86 -0.27 10.54
C THR A 82 13.05 0.33 9.15
N CYS A 83 11.96 0.69 8.46
CA CYS A 83 11.94 1.13 7.06
C CYS A 83 12.45 0.07 6.06
N GLU A 84 12.62 -1.18 6.49
CA GLU A 84 13.07 -2.28 5.64
C GLU A 84 11.95 -2.74 4.70
N ILE A 85 12.34 -3.08 3.48
CA ILE A 85 11.47 -3.66 2.47
C ILE A 85 11.80 -5.13 2.32
N TYR A 86 10.76 -5.96 2.38
CA TYR A 86 10.84 -7.40 2.31
C TYR A 86 10.19 -7.89 1.02
N LEU A 87 10.85 -8.80 0.33
CA LEU A 87 10.22 -9.65 -0.66
C LEU A 87 9.65 -10.87 0.05
N VAL A 88 8.34 -11.10 -0.09
CA VAL A 88 7.59 -12.20 0.51
C VAL A 88 6.91 -13.01 -0.60
N GLY A 89 6.77 -14.32 -0.41
CA GLY A 89 6.14 -15.22 -1.38
C GLY A 89 7.12 -15.76 -2.42
N GLY A 90 6.61 -16.09 -3.61
CA GLY A 90 7.31 -16.78 -4.68
C GLY A 90 7.34 -18.30 -4.53
N ASN A 91 7.07 -19.01 -5.63
CA ASN A 91 7.37 -20.44 -5.72
C ASN A 91 8.90 -20.59 -5.79
N ALA A 92 9.46 -21.33 -4.83
CA ALA A 92 10.88 -21.69 -4.84
C ALA A 92 11.18 -22.69 -5.96
#